data_AF-A0A3N5JWK9-F1
#
_entry.id   AF-A0A3N5JWK9-F1
#
_cell.length_a   1.000
_cell.length_b   1.000
_cell.length_c   1.000
_cell.angle_alpha   90.00
_cell.angle_beta   90.00
_cell.angle_gamma   90.00
#
_symmetry.space_group_name_H-M   'P 1'
#
loop_
_entity.id
_entity.type
_entity.pdbx_description
1 polymer ?
#
loop_
_entity_poly.entity_id
_entity_poly.type
_entity_poly.pdbx_seq_one_letter_code
_entity_poly.pdbx_strand_id
1 'polypeptide(L)' 'MTIPPALEAKADEYIGHYPPDRKRSAVLPLLHLLQHEFRFISEEAVEWVAQKLGIAKIDV' A
#
# COMPACT_ATOMS: atom_id res chain seq x y z
N MET A 1 13.13 -3.46 -0.24
CA MET A 1 12.66 -2.45 -1.24
C MET A 1 12.75 -1.05 -0.65
N THR A 2 13.16 -0.05 -1.45
CA THR A 2 13.15 1.37 -1.04
C THR A 2 11.98 2.08 -1.71
N ILE A 3 11.08 2.67 -0.92
CA ILE A 3 9.94 3.44 -1.43
C ILE A 3 10.36 4.90 -1.65
N PRO A 4 10.22 5.47 -2.85
CA PRO A 4 10.45 6.89 -3.09
C PRO A 4 9.46 7.75 -2.29
N PRO A 5 9.87 8.92 -1.75
CA PRO A 5 8.98 9.79 -0.98
C PRO A 5 7.71 10.22 -1.74
N ALA A 6 7.80 10.39 -3.06
CA ALA A 6 6.66 10.72 -3.91
C ALA A 6 5.63 9.58 -4.01
N LEU A 7 6.09 8.33 -3.94
CA LEU A 7 5.21 7.15 -3.95
C LEU A 7 4.51 7.00 -2.60
N GLU A 8 5.23 7.28 -1.52
CA GLU A 8 4.66 7.28 -0.17
C GLU A 8 3.57 8.34 0.00
N ALA A 9 3.80 9.57 -0.47
CA ALA A 9 2.80 10.63 -0.44
C ALA A 9 1.50 10.24 -1.19
N LYS A 10 1.62 9.60 -2.36
CA LYS A 10 0.47 9.08 -3.11
C LYS A 10 -0.27 7.96 -2.38
N ALA A 11 0.47 7.08 -1.70
CA ALA A 11 -0.15 6.04 -0.88
C ALA A 11 -0.96 6.65 0.27
N ASP A 12 -0.41 7.67 0.95
CA ASP A 12 -1.11 8.38 2.02
C ASP A 12 -2.36 9.13 1.52
N GLU A 13 -2.30 9.71 0.32
CA GLU A 13 -3.47 10.29 -0.36
C GLU A 13 -4.56 9.23 -0.60
N TYR A 14 -4.20 8.07 -1.15
CA TYR A 14 -5.16 6.99 -1.39
C TYR A 14 -5.76 6.44 -0.10
N ILE A 15 -4.97 6.31 0.96
CA ILE A 15 -5.48 5.91 2.28
C ILE A 15 -6.48 6.96 2.80
N GLY A 16 -6.22 8.25 2.58
CA GLY A 16 -7.09 9.35 2.99
C GLY A 16 -8.48 9.36 2.35
N HIS A 17 -8.68 8.66 1.23
CA HIS A 17 -10.01 8.49 0.62
C HIS A 17 -10.92 7.52 1.39
N TYR A 18 -10.37 6.74 2.32
CA TYR A 18 -11.12 5.78 3.11
C TYR A 18 -11.34 6.26 4.55
N PRO A 19 -12.51 5.98 5.14
CA PRO A 19 -12.72 6.17 6.57
C PRO A 19 -11.66 5.46 7.42
N PRO A 20 -11.30 5.98 8.61
CA PRO A 20 -10.26 5.40 9.47
C PRO A 20 -10.52 3.94 9.90
N ASP A 21 -11.79 3.52 9.95
CA ASP A 21 -12.24 2.15 10.26
C ASP A 21 -12.18 1.20 9.05
N ARG A 22 -11.90 1.71 7.84
CA ARG A 22 -11.92 0.97 6.57
C ARG A 22 -10.59 1.02 5.80
N LYS A 23 -9.47 1.15 6.50
CA LYS A 23 -8.12 1.20 5.89
C LYS A 23 -7.79 -0.02 5.02
N ARG A 24 -8.37 -1.20 5.30
CA ARG A 24 -8.23 -2.40 4.46
C ARG A 24 -8.68 -2.20 3.01
N SER A 25 -9.63 -1.30 2.75
CA SER A 25 -10.06 -1.00 1.38
C SER A 25 -8.98 -0.34 0.53
N ALA A 26 -7.92 0.18 1.15
CA ALA A 26 -6.77 0.76 0.46
C ALA A 26 -5.73 -0.28 0.00
N VAL A 27 -5.89 -1.58 0.31
CA VAL A 27 -4.95 -2.64 -0.13
C VAL A 27 -4.77 -2.65 -1.65
N LEU A 28 -5.87 -2.77 -2.40
CA LEU A 28 -5.83 -2.84 -3.86
C LEU A 28 -5.17 -1.60 -4.51
N PRO A 29 -5.54 -0.35 -4.18
CA PRO A 29 -4.89 0.82 -4.77
C PRO A 29 -3.41 0.92 -4.40
N LEU A 30 -3.01 0.52 -3.18
CA LEU A 30 -1.59 0.50 -2.79
C LEU A 30 -0.80 -0.55 -3.57
N LEU A 31 -1.33 -1.76 -3.72
CA LEU A 31 -0.69 -2.81 -4.52
C LEU A 31 -0.58 -2.40 -5.99
N HIS A 32 -1.63 -1.77 -6.54
CA HIS A 32 -1.60 -1.24 -7.90
C HIS A 32 -0.55 -0.14 -8.09
N LEU A 33 -0.43 0.77 -7.12
CA LEU A 33 0.57 1.84 -7.11
C LEU A 33 2.00 1.27 -7.11
N LEU A 34 2.27 0.29 -6.25
CA LEU A 34 3.57 -0.39 -6.18
C LEU A 34 3.87 -1.18 -7.45
N GLN A 35 2.87 -1.89 -7.99
CA GLN A 35 3.02 -2.62 -9.25
C GLN A 35 3.33 -1.67 -10.42
N HIS A 36 2.74 -0.48 -10.44
CA HIS A 36 3.02 0.51 -11.48
C HIS A 36 4.48 1.01 -11.41
N GLU A 37 4.98 1.27 -10.20
CA GLU A 37 6.36 1.74 -9.98
C GLU A 37 7.39 0.63 -10.23
N PHE A 38 7.20 -0.53 -9.61
CA PHE A 38 8.19 -1.62 -9.59
C PHE A 38 7.96 -2.68 -10.66
N ARG A 39 6.89 -2.55 -11.46
CA ARG A 39 6.49 -3.45 -12.58
C ARG A 39 6.01 -4.84 -12.16
N PHE A 40 6.16 -5.21 -10.90
CA PHE A 40 5.66 -6.45 -10.31
C PHE A 40 5.37 -6.26 -8.82
N ILE A 41 4.59 -7.17 -8.23
CA ILE A 41 4.33 -7.20 -6.80
C ILE A 41 5.28 -8.23 -6.18
N SER A 42 6.23 -7.76 -5.38
CA SER A 42 7.13 -8.60 -4.61
C SER A 42 6.55 -8.93 -3.23
N GLU A 43 7.12 -9.92 -2.55
CA GLU A 43 6.79 -10.20 -1.15
C GLU A 43 7.06 -8.99 -0.24
N GLU A 44 8.15 -8.26 -0.50
CA GLU A 44 8.48 -7.01 0.21
C GLU A 44 7.41 -5.92 -0.01
N ALA A 45 6.79 -5.87 -1.20
CA ALA A 45 5.70 -4.93 -1.49
C ALA A 45 4.45 -5.27 -0.68
N VAL A 46 4.09 -6.55 -0.60
CA VAL A 46 2.97 -7.02 0.23
C VAL A 46 3.21 -6.70 1.70
N GLU A 47 4.41 -6.96 2.21
CA GLU A 47 4.80 -6.63 3.59
C GLU A 47 4.73 -5.13 3.87
N TRP A 48 5.19 -4.31 2.92
CA TRP A 48 5.11 -2.87 3.06
C TRP A 48 3.66 -2.37 3.13
N VAL A 49 2.75 -2.92 2.31
CA VAL A 49 1.32 -2.57 2.36
C VAL A 49 0.69 -3.00 3.68
N ALA A 50 0.99 -4.22 4.16
CA ALA A 50 0.52 -4.69 5.46
C ALA A 50 0.93 -3.74 6.59
N GLN A 51 2.21 -3.34 6.61
CA GLN A 51 2.75 -2.41 7.61
C GLN A 51 2.12 -1.02 7.50
N LYS A 52 2.00 -0.47 6.28
CA LYS A 52 1.43 0.87 6.05
C LYS A 52 -0.04 0.95 6.49
N LEU A 53 -0.81 -0.13 6.31
CA LEU A 53 -2.22 -0.20 6.71
C LEU A 53 -2.44 -0.72 8.14
N GLY A 54 -1.41 -1.27 8.78
CA GLY A 54 -1.50 -1.85 10.13
C GLY A 54 -2.32 -3.14 10.18
N ILE A 55 -2.24 -3.97 9.14
CA ILE A 55 -3.02 -5.23 9.01
C ILE A 55 -2.09 -6.44 8.89
N ALA A 56 -2.66 -7.64 9.03
CA ALA A 56 -1.89 -8.87 8.83
C ALA A 56 -1.55 -9.08 7.35
N LYS A 57 -0.39 -9.67 7.06
CA LYS A 57 0.06 -9.97 5.68
C LYS A 57 -0.93 -10.85 4.90
N ILE A 58 -1.66 -11.72 5.60
CA ILE A 58 -2.70 -12.59 5.00
C ILE A 58 -3.96 -11.82 4.57
N ASP A 59 -4.14 -10.58 5.04
CA ASP A 59 -5.25 -9.70 4.69
C ASP A 59 -4.91 -8.73 3.53
N VAL A 60 -3.70 -8.85 2.94
CA VAL A 60 -3.22 -8.05 1.79
C VAL A 60 -3.38 -8.86 0.51
#